data_AF-A0A6N6KAR8-F1
#
_entry.id   AF-A0A6N6KAR8-F1
#
_cell.length_a   1.000
_cell.length_b   1.000
_cell.length_c   1.000
_cell.angle_alpha   90.00
_cell.angle_beta   90.00
_cell.angle_gamma   90.00
#
_symmetry.space_group_name_H-M   'P 1'
#
loop_
_entity.id
_entity.type
_entity.pdbx_description
1 polymer ?
#
loop_
_entity_poly.entity_id
_entity_poly.type
_entity_poly.pdbx_seq_one_letter_code
_entity_poly.pdbx_strand_id
1 'polypeptide(L)'
;MNTKTILIVLPDARIHKLDVWPFKTSFREAPLTATSLAALIPPELDCQIIIADESVGQTPFRENVDLVAISVLTGTAHRSYEIADYYREKGGKVVLGGVHVTLLPDEAAK
;
A
#
# COMPACT_ATOMS: atom_id res chain seq x y z
N MET A 1 24.76 -9.80 -4.55
CA MET A 1 23.89 -9.94 -3.35
C MET A 1 22.47 -9.67 -3.82
N ASN A 2 21.47 -10.46 -3.39
CA ASN A 2 20.10 -10.30 -3.87
C ASN A 2 19.45 -9.14 -3.09
N THR A 3 19.40 -7.95 -3.70
CA THR A 3 18.75 -6.76 -3.13
C THR A 3 17.28 -7.08 -2.85
N LYS A 4 16.83 -6.84 -1.61
CA LYS A 4 15.43 -7.13 -1.23
C LYS A 4 14.50 -6.04 -1.74
N THR A 5 13.31 -6.39 -2.20
CA THR A 5 12.31 -5.42 -2.67
C THR A 5 11.16 -5.27 -1.69
N ILE A 6 10.88 -4.04 -1.28
CA ILE A 6 9.75 -3.68 -0.41
C ILE A 6 8.77 -2.83 -1.20
N LEU A 7 7.52 -3.28 -1.30
CA LEU A 7 6.42 -2.51 -1.87
C LEU A 7 5.59 -1.89 -0.74
N ILE A 8 5.50 -0.57 -0.72
CA ILE A 8 4.62 0.17 0.19
C ILE A 8 3.39 0.62 -0.61
N VAL A 9 2.22 0.19 -0.19
CA VAL A 9 0.95 0.46 -0.86
C VAL A 9 0.09 1.38 -0.01
N LEU A 10 -0.42 2.43 -0.65
CA LEU A 10 -1.49 3.29 -0.15
C LEU A 10 -2.74 3.03 -1.01
N PRO A 11 -3.64 2.15 -0.55
CA PRO A 11 -4.84 1.82 -1.31
C PRO A 11 -5.79 3.01 -1.39
N ASP A 12 -6.63 3.02 -2.42
CA ASP A 12 -7.65 4.04 -2.63
C ASP A 12 -9.01 3.38 -2.89
N ALA A 13 -10.06 4.00 -2.36
CA ALA A 13 -11.45 3.59 -2.55
C ALA A 13 -12.26 4.68 -3.28
N ARG A 14 -11.61 5.39 -4.22
CA ARG A 14 -12.13 6.59 -4.90
C ARG A 14 -12.38 7.75 -3.94
N ILE A 15 -11.51 7.91 -2.96
CA ILE A 15 -11.60 8.99 -1.99
C ILE A 15 -11.14 10.29 -2.66
N HIS A 16 -11.89 11.37 -2.48
CA HIS A 16 -11.55 12.72 -2.96
C HIS A 16 -11.15 12.78 -4.44
N LYS A 17 -11.88 12.11 -5.34
CA LYS A 17 -11.67 12.24 -6.79
C LYS A 17 -12.53 13.35 -7.36
N LEU A 18 -11.89 14.26 -8.11
CA LEU A 18 -12.59 15.22 -8.95
C LEU A 18 -12.99 14.53 -10.25
N ASP A 19 -14.29 14.49 -10.54
CA ASP A 19 -14.86 13.89 -11.74
C ASP A 19 -15.58 14.99 -12.53
N VAL A 20 -14.88 15.61 -13.47
CA VAL A 20 -15.40 16.67 -14.35
C VAL A 20 -15.06 16.29 -15.77
N TRP A 21 -16.02 15.72 -16.48
CA TRP A 21 -15.82 15.22 -17.85
C TRP A 21 -15.05 16.23 -18.71
N PRO A 22 -13.98 15.80 -19.42
CA PRO A 22 -13.44 14.44 -19.57
C PRO A 22 -12.38 14.04 -18.51
N PHE A 23 -12.17 14.86 -17.47
CA PHE A 23 -11.08 14.71 -16.51
C PHE A 23 -11.53 13.98 -15.23
N LYS A 24 -10.77 12.96 -14.86
CA LYS A 24 -10.84 12.33 -13.55
C LYS A 24 -9.46 12.36 -12.91
N THR A 25 -9.33 13.03 -11.77
CA THR A 25 -8.04 13.17 -11.07
C THR A 25 -8.20 13.04 -9.56
N SER A 26 -7.12 12.63 -8.89
CA SER A 26 -7.03 12.76 -7.44
C SER A 26 -7.10 14.24 -7.05
N PHE A 27 -7.92 14.57 -6.07
CA PHE A 27 -7.92 15.85 -5.37
C PHE A 27 -7.53 15.68 -3.90
N ARG A 28 -6.87 14.56 -3.60
CA ARG A 28 -6.34 14.23 -2.27
C ARG A 28 -4.99 14.92 -2.07
N GLU A 29 -4.74 15.38 -0.85
CA GLU A 29 -3.41 15.77 -0.40
C GLU A 29 -2.43 14.60 -0.51
N ALA A 30 -1.17 14.87 -0.83
CA ALA A 30 -0.15 13.83 -0.90
C ALA A 30 0.09 13.24 0.51
N PRO A 31 -0.25 11.97 0.75
CA PRO A 31 -0.09 11.36 2.07
C PRO A 31 1.41 11.13 2.38
N LEU A 32 1.86 11.61 3.54
CA LEU A 32 3.25 11.43 3.98
C LEU A 32 3.58 10.01 4.47
N THR A 33 2.58 9.14 4.64
CA THR A 33 2.75 7.81 5.25
C THR A 33 3.80 6.97 4.53
N ALA A 34 3.70 6.83 3.19
CA ALA A 34 4.60 5.95 2.45
C ALA A 34 6.03 6.51 2.38
N THR A 35 6.20 7.82 2.18
CA THR A 35 7.51 8.46 2.13
C THR A 35 8.19 8.48 3.50
N SER A 36 7.42 8.68 4.57
CA SER A 36 7.93 8.59 5.94
C SER A 36 8.37 7.17 6.28
N LEU A 37 7.58 6.14 5.93
CA LEU A 37 7.98 4.75 6.12
C LEU A 37 9.25 4.43 5.31
N ALA A 38 9.31 4.82 4.04
CA ALA A 38 10.48 4.61 3.20
C ALA A 38 11.76 5.23 3.80
N ALA A 39 11.67 6.44 4.36
CA ALA A 39 12.80 7.12 4.99
C ALA A 39 13.25 6.48 6.31
N LEU A 40 12.36 5.75 6.99
CA LEU A 40 12.66 5.04 8.23
C LEU A 40 13.24 3.64 8.02
N ILE A 41 13.25 3.13 6.78
CA ILE A 41 13.87 1.83 6.49
C ILE A 41 15.39 1.95 6.67
N PRO A 42 16.00 1.12 7.54
CA PRO A 42 17.44 1.21 7.79
C PRO A 42 18.27 1.00 6.52
N PRO A 43 19.21 1.91 6.19
CA PRO A 43 19.99 1.84 4.95
C PRO A 43 20.86 0.58 4.85
N GLU A 44 21.28 0.00 5.98
CA GLU A 44 22.05 -1.24 6.04
C GLU A 44 21.29 -2.48 5.54
N LEU A 45 19.96 -2.39 5.37
CA LEU A 45 19.17 -3.47 4.78
C LEU A 45 19.27 -3.56 3.26
N ASP A 46 19.86 -2.55 2.59
CA ASP A 46 20.05 -2.48 1.14
C ASP A 46 18.81 -2.94 0.35
N CYS A 47 17.67 -2.30 0.64
CA CYS A 47 16.39 -2.64 0.05
C CYS A 47 16.03 -1.69 -1.09
N GLN A 48 15.49 -2.24 -2.18
CA GLN A 48 14.76 -1.46 -3.18
C GLN A 48 13.36 -1.15 -2.65
N ILE A 49 13.04 0.14 -2.55
CA ILE A 49 11.72 0.59 -2.08
C ILE A 49 10.88 1.02 -3.29
N ILE A 50 9.67 0.48 -3.37
CA ILE A 50 8.67 0.86 -4.37
C ILE A 50 7.46 1.42 -3.62
N ILE A 51 7.02 2.62 -4.00
CA ILE A 51 5.80 3.24 -3.46
C ILE A 51 4.71 3.17 -4.52
N ALA A 52 3.54 2.68 -4.13
CA ALA A 52 2.33 2.65 -4.93
C ALA A 52 1.21 3.39 -4.21
N ASP A 53 0.78 4.52 -4.78
CA ASP A 53 -0.34 5.31 -4.28
C ASP A 53 -1.52 5.21 -5.26
N GLU A 54 -2.58 4.51 -4.85
CA GLU A 54 -3.75 4.27 -5.70
C GLU A 54 -4.63 5.53 -5.89
N SER A 55 -4.35 6.61 -5.16
CA SER A 55 -5.03 7.89 -5.39
C SER A 55 -4.60 8.51 -6.71
N VAL A 56 -3.33 8.34 -7.11
CA VAL A 56 -2.75 8.93 -8.33
C VAL A 56 -2.50 7.90 -9.45
N GLY A 57 -2.46 6.60 -9.14
CA GLY A 57 -2.18 5.54 -10.11
C GLY A 57 -2.82 4.21 -9.71
N GLN A 58 -2.43 3.11 -10.36
CA GLN A 58 -2.80 1.76 -9.90
C GLN A 58 -1.61 1.10 -9.22
N THR A 59 -1.87 0.21 -8.25
CA THR A 59 -0.81 -0.61 -7.65
C THR A 59 -0.17 -1.50 -8.72
N PRO A 60 1.17 -1.43 -8.92
CA PRO A 60 1.84 -2.30 -9.86
C PRO A 60 1.95 -3.70 -9.25
N PHE A 61 1.06 -4.60 -9.66
CA PHE A 61 1.18 -6.00 -9.30
C PHE A 61 2.45 -6.58 -9.92
N ARG A 62 3.45 -6.82 -9.08
CA ARG A 62 4.78 -7.30 -9.48
C ARG A 62 5.03 -8.70 -8.92
N GLU A 63 5.68 -9.52 -9.73
CA GLU A 63 6.28 -10.76 -9.26
C GLU A 63 7.65 -10.41 -8.63
N ASN A 64 8.05 -11.15 -7.58
CA ASN A 64 9.31 -10.94 -6.82
C ASN A 64 9.36 -9.71 -5.90
N VAL A 65 8.33 -9.50 -5.08
CA VAL A 65 8.40 -8.56 -3.94
C VAL A 65 8.62 -9.36 -2.65
N ASP A 66 9.66 -9.01 -1.88
CA ASP A 66 10.00 -9.71 -0.63
C ASP A 66 9.07 -9.35 0.53
N LEU A 67 8.54 -8.12 0.52
CA LEU A 67 7.61 -7.61 1.52
C LEU A 67 6.64 -6.60 0.91
N VAL A 68 5.34 -6.79 1.17
CA VAL A 68 4.30 -5.82 0.84
C VAL A 68 3.76 -5.21 2.13
N ALA A 69 3.95 -3.91 2.31
CA ALA A 69 3.44 -3.14 3.43
C ALA A 69 2.23 -2.31 2.97
N ILE A 70 1.07 -2.51 3.59
CA ILE A 70 -0.18 -1.84 3.20
C ILE A 70 -0.67 -0.96 4.35
N SER A 71 -0.80 0.35 4.09
CA SER A 71 -1.38 1.28 5.06
C SER A 71 -2.88 1.39 4.87
N VAL A 72 -3.65 0.79 5.78
CA VAL A 72 -5.09 0.62 5.67
C VAL A 72 -5.84 1.76 6.38
N LEU A 73 -6.63 2.50 5.59
CA LEU A 73 -7.70 3.35 6.11
C LEU A 73 -8.99 2.55 6.13
N THR A 74 -9.92 2.89 7.03
CA THR A 74 -11.18 2.13 7.15
C THR A 74 -11.97 2.09 5.85
N GLY A 75 -12.04 3.21 5.12
CA GLY A 75 -12.70 3.26 3.81
C GLY A 75 -12.00 2.43 2.72
N THR A 76 -10.76 1.99 2.93
CA THR A 76 -9.97 1.21 1.98
C THR A 76 -9.73 -0.23 2.45
N ALA A 77 -10.35 -0.67 3.54
CA ALA A 77 -10.11 -1.98 4.14
C ALA A 77 -10.31 -3.13 3.15
N HIS A 78 -11.46 -3.21 2.48
CA HIS A 78 -11.73 -4.23 1.47
C HIS A 78 -10.68 -4.26 0.35
N ARG A 79 -10.37 -3.09 -0.23
CA ARG A 79 -9.34 -2.97 -1.28
C ARG A 79 -7.96 -3.39 -0.77
N SER A 80 -7.65 -3.10 0.49
CA SER A 80 -6.40 -3.49 1.13
C SER A 80 -6.30 -5.01 1.29
N TYR A 81 -7.39 -5.67 1.68
CA TYR A 81 -7.45 -7.12 1.78
C TYR A 81 -7.34 -7.81 0.41
N GLU A 82 -8.00 -7.28 -0.63
CA GLU A 82 -7.82 -7.79 -2.01
C GLU A 82 -6.34 -7.78 -2.45
N ILE A 83 -5.64 -6.68 -2.16
CA ILE A 83 -4.20 -6.56 -2.48
C ILE A 83 -3.41 -7.54 -1.62
N ALA A 84 -3.73 -7.65 -0.33
CA ALA A 84 -3.05 -8.58 0.59
C ALA A 84 -3.20 -10.03 0.12
N ASP A 85 -4.41 -10.44 -0.23
CA ASP A 85 -4.73 -11.80 -0.65
C ASP A 85 -4.03 -12.15 -1.95
N TYR A 86 -4.03 -11.26 -2.95
CA TYR A 86 -3.26 -11.44 -4.19
C TYR A 86 -1.78 -11.79 -3.92
N TYR A 87 -1.13 -11.08 -2.99
CA TYR A 87 0.28 -11.34 -2.68
C TYR A 87 0.47 -12.58 -1.81
N ARG A 88 -0.43 -12.85 -0.85
CA ARG A 88 -0.39 -14.05 -0.01
C ARG A 88 -0.59 -15.32 -0.83
N GLU A 89 -1.53 -15.33 -1.78
CA GLU A 89 -1.79 -16.46 -2.70
C GLU A 89 -0.55 -16.81 -3.55
N LYS A 90 0.28 -15.80 -3.87
CA LYS A 90 1.55 -15.96 -4.58
C LYS A 90 2.73 -16.28 -3.64
N GLY A 91 2.49 -16.54 -2.37
CA GLY A 91 3.51 -16.85 -1.36
C GLY A 91 4.31 -15.64 -0.86
N GLY A 92 3.87 -14.42 -1.18
CA GLY A 92 4.49 -13.18 -0.75
C GLY A 92 4.23 -12.87 0.74
N LYS A 93 5.17 -12.16 1.37
CA LYS A 93 4.99 -11.67 2.75
C LYS A 93 4.23 -10.35 2.74
N VAL A 94 3.16 -10.27 3.52
CA VAL A 94 2.31 -9.08 3.62
C VAL A 94 2.22 -8.61 5.07
N VAL A 95 2.36 -7.31 5.29
CA VAL A 95 2.12 -6.63 6.57
C VAL A 95 1.07 -5.55 6.37
N LEU A 96 0.04 -5.57 7.22
CA LEU A 96 -0.99 -4.55 7.27
C LEU A 96 -0.71 -3.61 8.44
N GLY A 97 -0.92 -2.31 8.24
CA GLY A 97 -0.86 -1.29 9.29
C GLY A 97 -1.89 -0.18 9.06
N GLY A 98 -1.78 0.91 9.82
CA GLY A 98 -2.69 2.05 9.70
C GLY A 98 -3.91 1.97 10.64
N VAL A 99 -4.74 3.02 10.61
CA VAL A 99 -5.81 3.23 11.60
C VAL A 99 -6.82 2.09 11.64
N HIS A 100 -7.16 1.48 10.50
CA HIS A 100 -8.12 0.38 10.47
C HIS A 100 -7.58 -0.84 11.20
N VAL A 101 -6.33 -1.21 10.92
CA VAL A 101 -5.66 -2.37 11.55
C VAL A 101 -5.49 -2.14 13.05
N THR A 102 -5.19 -0.91 13.48
CA THR A 102 -5.10 -0.56 14.90
C THR A 102 -6.44 -0.69 15.62
N LEU A 103 -7.54 -0.26 15.00
CA LEU A 103 -8.87 -0.27 15.60
C LEU A 103 -9.57 -1.64 15.52
N LEU A 104 -9.27 -2.42 14.47
CA LEU A 104 -9.90 -3.71 14.16
C LEU A 104 -8.85 -4.79 13.88
N PRO A 105 -7.95 -5.10 14.84
CA PRO A 105 -6.84 -6.03 14.63
C PRO A 105 -7.32 -7.46 14.33
N ASP A 106 -8.39 -7.92 14.99
CA ASP A 106 -8.95 -9.27 14.79
C ASP A 106 -9.59 -9.45 13.41
N GLU A 107 -10.09 -8.37 12.81
CA GLU A 107 -10.56 -8.39 11.42
C GLU A 107 -9.38 -8.47 10.46
N ALA A 108 -8.37 -7.62 10.67
CA ALA A 108 -7.19 -7.54 9.82
C ALA A 108 -6.30 -8.79 9.87
N ALA A 109 -6.39 -9.59 10.95
CA ALA A 109 -5.64 -10.83 11.12
C ALA A 109 -6.26 -12.04 10.41
N LYS A 110 -7.47 -11.90 9.85
CA LYS A 110 -8.11 -12.95 9.04
C LYS A 110 -7.46 -13.07 7.66
#